data_AF-A0A4Q7NUT6-F1
#
_entry.id   AF-A0A4Q7NUT6-F1
#
_cell.length_a   1.000
_cell.length_b   1.000
_cell.length_c   1.000
_cell.angle_alpha   90.00
_cell.angle_beta   90.00
_cell.angle_gamma   90.00
#
_symmetry.space_group_name_H-M   'P 1'
#
loop_
_entity.id
_entity.type
_entity.pdbx_description
1 polymer ?
#
loop_
_entity_poly.entity_id
_entity_poly.type
_entity_poly.pdbx_seq_one_letter_code
_entity_poly.pdbx_strand_id
1 'polypeptide(L)'
;MKKIIIGLLIVVSSLLIQGCASFPKNRSNPYILNEKRLNVLNGVYKAIHSEADTIGKIHWSYISFFNEIDRKIFNPSIKLDTLKKYTFELEVLNTKRIKICYLENDDKIGEEVIKGKVKNDGYFYLKNKNVKFFGIPYLAGALHINKTRLSKADNGDLVFDLVHHRSGAVLLIMFLGGSNWNYRNIYERIN
;
A
#
# COMPACT_ATOMS: atom_id res chain seq x y z
N MET A 1 40.38 18.97 2.32
CA MET A 1 39.58 18.09 1.43
C MET A 1 38.91 16.93 2.14
N LYS A 2 39.62 16.02 2.84
CA LYS A 2 38.99 14.88 3.58
C LYS A 2 37.87 15.28 4.54
N LYS A 3 38.04 16.34 5.34
CA LYS A 3 37.02 16.82 6.30
C LYS A 3 35.73 17.32 5.62
N ILE A 4 35.84 17.92 4.44
CA ILE A 4 34.70 18.40 3.63
C ILE A 4 33.93 17.20 3.04
N ILE A 5 34.66 16.20 2.52
CA ILE A 5 34.07 14.97 1.99
C ILE A 5 33.34 14.18 3.08
N ILE A 6 33.93 14.07 4.27
CA ILE A 6 33.29 13.41 5.43
C ILE A 6 32.04 14.17 5.87
N GLY A 7 32.10 15.51 5.93
CA GLY A 7 30.93 16.33 6.23
C GLY A 7 29.80 16.12 5.21
N LEU A 8 30.12 16.06 3.92
CA LEU A 8 29.15 15.83 2.86
C LEU A 8 28.50 14.44 2.96
N LEU A 9 29.29 13.40 3.25
CA LEU A 9 28.82 12.03 3.47
C LEU A 9 27.85 11.94 4.66
N ILE A 10 28.12 12.65 5.75
CA ILE A 10 27.25 12.70 6.93
C ILE A 10 25.92 13.39 6.61
N VAL A 11 25.94 14.48 5.86
CA VAL A 11 24.72 15.20 5.43
C VAL A 11 23.88 14.35 4.46
N VAL A 12 24.51 13.68 3.50
CA VAL A 12 23.80 12.75 2.60
C VAL A 12 23.23 11.57 3.38
N SER A 13 23.98 11.02 4.33
CA SER A 13 23.52 9.90 5.15
C SER A 13 22.32 10.27 6.04
N SER A 14 22.30 11.46 6.63
CA SER A 14 21.20 11.91 7.50
C SER A 14 19.90 12.20 6.73
N LEU A 15 20.01 12.67 5.48
CA LEU A 15 18.87 12.86 4.58
C LEU A 15 18.20 11.53 4.19
N LEU A 16 18.93 10.41 4.18
CA LEU A 16 18.40 9.08 3.84
C LEU A 16 17.58 8.43 4.97
N ILE A 17 17.71 8.91 6.22
CA ILE A 17 17.04 8.32 7.39
C ILE A 17 15.64 8.93 7.62
N GLN A 18 15.34 10.07 6.99
CA GLN A 18 14.01 10.66 7.06
C GLN A 18 13.02 9.78 6.28
N GLY A 19 12.22 9.01 6.99
CA GLY A 19 11.28 8.07 6.40
C GLY A 19 10.24 8.78 5.54
N CYS A 20 10.46 8.80 4.23
CA CYS A 20 9.63 9.51 3.24
C CYS A 20 8.14 9.13 3.25
N ALA A 21 7.73 8.02 3.86
CA ALA A 21 6.33 7.62 4.01
C ALA A 21 6.08 7.01 5.39
N SER A 22 5.27 7.64 6.24
CA SER A 22 4.87 7.11 7.55
C SER A 22 3.34 7.08 7.69
N PHE A 23 2.83 6.04 8.37
CA PHE A 23 1.42 5.97 8.71
C PHE A 23 1.12 6.95 9.84
N PRO A 24 -0.04 7.64 9.82
CA PRO A 24 -0.42 8.56 10.88
C PRO A 24 -0.55 7.84 12.23
N LYS A 25 -0.03 8.47 13.29
CA LYS A 25 0.02 7.90 14.66
C LYS A 25 -1.36 7.79 15.32
N ASN A 26 -2.32 8.61 14.91
CA ASN A 26 -3.67 8.64 15.46
C ASN A 26 -4.63 7.62 14.82
N ARG A 27 -4.18 6.82 13.85
CA ARG A 27 -5.02 5.76 13.28
C ARG A 27 -5.05 4.54 14.18
N SER A 28 -6.18 4.36 14.87
CA SER A 28 -6.45 3.17 15.68
C SER A 28 -6.48 1.91 14.80
N ASN A 29 -5.89 0.84 15.33
CA ASN A 29 -6.02 -0.50 14.81
C ASN A 29 -7.17 -1.20 15.54
N PRO A 30 -8.33 -1.42 14.89
CA PRO A 30 -9.45 -2.08 15.55
C PRO A 30 -9.08 -3.49 16.01
N TYR A 31 -8.21 -4.19 15.26
CA TYR A 31 -7.80 -5.54 15.59
C TYR A 31 -6.27 -5.72 15.62
N ILE A 32 -5.72 -6.01 16.80
CA ILE A 32 -4.27 -6.24 16.94
C ILE A 32 -3.90 -7.63 16.42
N LEU A 33 -3.35 -7.69 15.21
CA LEU A 33 -2.77 -8.92 14.66
C LEU A 33 -1.48 -9.29 15.39
N ASN A 34 -1.22 -10.59 15.45
CA ASN A 34 0.08 -11.16 15.81
C ASN A 34 0.34 -12.39 14.92
N GLU A 35 1.55 -12.94 14.97
CA GLU A 35 1.94 -14.06 14.10
C GLU A 35 1.04 -15.31 14.27
N LYS A 36 0.48 -15.54 15.47
CA LYS A 36 -0.40 -16.68 15.75
C LYS A 36 -1.84 -16.47 15.27
N ARG A 37 -2.26 -15.22 15.11
CA ARG A 37 -3.63 -14.82 14.74
C ARG A 37 -3.73 -14.24 13.33
N LEU A 38 -2.71 -14.43 12.48
CA LEU A 38 -2.70 -13.83 11.15
C LEU A 38 -3.83 -14.39 10.26
N ASN A 39 -4.20 -15.66 10.45
CA ASN A 39 -5.24 -16.36 9.68
C ASN A 39 -6.64 -15.71 9.79
N VAL A 40 -6.86 -14.77 10.72
CA VAL A 40 -8.11 -14.00 10.77
C VAL A 40 -8.31 -13.09 9.56
N LEU A 41 -7.24 -12.84 8.80
CA LEU A 41 -7.28 -12.17 7.50
C LEU A 41 -7.78 -13.08 6.37
N ASN A 42 -7.93 -14.39 6.60
CA ASN A 42 -8.49 -15.27 5.59
C ASN A 42 -9.97 -14.95 5.36
N GLY A 43 -10.37 -14.97 4.09
CA GLY A 43 -11.76 -14.74 3.69
C GLY A 43 -11.89 -14.21 2.28
N VAL A 44 -13.13 -14.09 1.84
CA VAL A 44 -13.50 -13.51 0.55
C VAL A 44 -14.09 -12.12 0.79
N TYR A 45 -13.60 -11.13 0.05
CA TYR A 45 -13.95 -9.73 0.23
C TYR A 45 -14.43 -9.11 -1.08
N LYS A 46 -15.35 -8.13 -0.99
CA LYS A 46 -15.70 -7.29 -2.15
C LYS A 46 -14.46 -6.52 -2.61
N ALA A 47 -14.22 -6.49 -3.92
CA ALA A 47 -13.06 -5.77 -4.47
C ALA A 47 -13.25 -4.24 -4.46
N ILE A 48 -14.50 -3.78 -4.40
CA ILE A 48 -14.88 -2.37 -4.23
C ILE A 48 -15.04 -2.12 -2.73
N HIS A 49 -14.48 -1.02 -2.24
CA HIS A 49 -14.54 -0.66 -0.83
C HIS A 49 -15.96 -0.24 -0.42
N SER A 50 -16.40 -0.65 0.77
CA SER A 50 -17.67 -0.22 1.36
C SER A 50 -17.55 1.16 1.99
N GLU A 51 -16.38 1.45 2.56
CA GLU A 51 -16.07 2.73 3.20
C GLU A 51 -14.67 3.21 2.81
N ALA A 52 -14.53 4.53 2.68
CA ALA A 52 -13.25 5.20 2.47
C ALA A 52 -13.21 6.53 3.25
N ASP A 53 -12.04 6.89 3.77
CA ASP A 53 -11.84 8.22 4.37
C ASP A 53 -12.02 9.35 3.32
N THR A 54 -12.21 10.59 3.76
CA THR A 54 -12.45 11.75 2.88
C THR A 54 -11.42 11.90 1.75
N ILE A 55 -10.14 11.61 2.03
CA ILE A 55 -9.08 11.59 0.99
C ILE A 55 -9.27 10.42 0.02
N GLY A 56 -9.65 9.24 0.49
CA GLY A 56 -9.99 8.09 -0.37
C GLY A 56 -11.20 8.38 -1.26
N LYS A 57 -12.22 9.04 -0.71
CA LYS A 57 -13.42 9.48 -1.45
C LYS A 57 -13.12 10.52 -2.53
N ILE A 58 -12.29 11.53 -2.21
CA ILE A 58 -11.93 12.61 -3.14
C ILE A 58 -11.01 12.09 -4.26
N HIS A 59 -10.09 11.18 -3.93
CA HIS A 59 -9.08 10.81 -4.90
C HIS A 59 -9.61 9.85 -5.98
N TRP A 60 -10.41 8.81 -5.67
CA TRP A 60 -10.89 7.88 -6.72
C TRP A 60 -12.10 7.00 -6.32
N SER A 61 -13.27 7.25 -6.91
CA SER A 61 -14.50 6.45 -6.70
C SER A 61 -14.52 5.08 -7.39
N TYR A 62 -13.44 4.69 -8.08
CA TYR A 62 -13.33 3.44 -8.86
C TYR A 62 -12.09 2.59 -8.55
N ILE A 63 -11.38 2.89 -7.46
CA ILE A 63 -10.22 2.06 -7.07
C ILE A 63 -10.69 0.79 -6.38
N SER A 64 -10.53 -0.33 -7.08
CA SER A 64 -10.59 -1.66 -6.45
C SER A 64 -9.32 -1.98 -5.70
N PHE A 65 -9.42 -2.94 -4.79
CA PHE A 65 -8.25 -3.57 -4.16
C PHE A 65 -7.19 -4.02 -5.19
N PHE A 66 -7.62 -4.42 -6.38
CA PHE A 66 -6.73 -4.91 -7.43
C PHE A 66 -5.80 -3.79 -7.90
N ASN A 67 -6.30 -2.58 -8.12
CA ASN A 67 -5.48 -1.44 -8.55
C ASN A 67 -4.47 -1.01 -7.47
N GLU A 68 -4.82 -1.19 -6.20
CA GLU A 68 -3.94 -0.84 -5.07
C GLU A 68 -2.78 -1.82 -4.90
N ILE A 69 -3.05 -3.08 -5.19
CA ILE A 69 -2.07 -4.16 -5.12
C ILE A 69 -1.24 -4.24 -6.40
N ASP A 70 -1.91 -4.25 -7.56
CA ASP A 70 -1.35 -4.27 -8.89
C ASP A 70 -1.00 -2.84 -9.33
N ARG A 71 0.18 -2.40 -8.89
CA ARG A 71 0.63 -1.01 -8.97
C ARG A 71 0.99 -0.54 -10.38
N LYS A 72 0.45 -1.10 -11.46
CA LYS A 72 0.67 -0.58 -12.81
C LYS A 72 -0.14 0.71 -13.01
N ILE A 73 0.39 1.82 -12.48
CA ILE A 73 -0.17 3.18 -12.51
C ILE A 73 -0.64 3.61 -13.92
N PHE A 74 -0.03 3.10 -14.98
CA PHE A 74 -0.35 3.47 -16.37
C PHE A 74 -1.09 2.37 -17.15
N ASN A 75 -1.20 1.15 -16.62
CA ASN A 75 -1.85 0.01 -17.29
C ASN A 75 -2.35 -0.98 -16.23
N PRO A 76 -3.47 -0.69 -15.55
CA PRO A 76 -4.05 -1.65 -14.61
C PRO A 76 -4.23 -2.99 -15.33
N SER A 77 -3.77 -4.10 -14.74
CA SER A 77 -3.89 -5.40 -15.42
C SER A 77 -5.35 -5.85 -15.55
N ILE A 78 -6.25 -5.25 -14.79
CA ILE A 78 -7.67 -5.59 -14.73
C ILE A 78 -8.49 -4.31 -14.94
N LYS A 79 -9.18 -4.22 -16.09
CA LYS A 79 -10.22 -3.21 -16.32
C LYS A 79 -11.52 -3.75 -15.77
N LEU A 80 -12.09 -3.06 -14.78
CA LEU A 80 -13.34 -3.48 -14.15
C LEU A 80 -14.53 -3.08 -15.02
N ASP A 81 -15.31 -4.08 -15.41
CA ASP A 81 -16.64 -3.93 -16.02
C ASP A 81 -17.70 -3.72 -14.94
N THR A 82 -18.43 -2.60 -14.99
CA THR A 82 -19.44 -2.24 -13.96
C THR A 82 -20.59 -3.23 -13.82
N LEU A 83 -20.81 -4.09 -14.83
CA LEU A 83 -21.85 -5.12 -14.80
C LEU A 83 -21.42 -6.40 -14.08
N LYS A 84 -20.14 -6.52 -13.73
CA LYS A 84 -19.58 -7.74 -13.14
C LYS A 84 -19.30 -7.57 -11.65
N LYS A 85 -19.42 -8.68 -10.93
CA LYS A 85 -19.06 -8.78 -9.52
C LYS A 85 -17.57 -9.07 -9.40
N TYR A 86 -16.84 -8.23 -8.68
CA TYR A 86 -15.42 -8.48 -8.39
C TYR A 86 -15.21 -8.71 -6.91
N THR A 87 -14.49 -9.79 -6.59
CA THR A 87 -14.08 -10.14 -5.23
C THR A 87 -12.61 -10.56 -5.21
N PHE A 88 -12.02 -10.60 -4.04
CA PHE A 88 -10.73 -11.26 -3.85
C PHE A 88 -10.75 -12.13 -2.61
N GLU A 89 -10.01 -13.21 -2.69
CA GLU A 89 -9.74 -14.09 -1.56
C GLU A 89 -8.35 -13.79 -1.01
N LEU A 90 -8.26 -13.68 0.32
CA LEU A 90 -6.99 -13.68 1.02
C LEU A 90 -6.78 -15.04 1.68
N GLU A 91 -5.61 -15.63 1.46
CA GLU A 91 -5.18 -16.86 2.11
C GLU A 91 -3.78 -16.65 2.73
N VAL A 92 -3.70 -16.73 4.05
CA VAL A 92 -2.45 -16.66 4.80
C VAL A 92 -1.70 -17.98 4.64
N LEU A 93 -0.65 -17.97 3.82
CA LEU A 93 0.20 -19.14 3.60
C LEU A 93 1.17 -19.37 4.76
N ASN A 94 1.65 -18.28 5.38
CA ASN A 94 2.47 -18.27 6.59
C ASN A 94 2.62 -16.84 7.14
N THR A 95 3.35 -16.68 8.24
CA THR A 95 3.59 -15.38 8.91
C THR A 95 4.25 -14.31 8.05
N LYS A 96 4.78 -14.67 6.86
CA LYS A 96 5.48 -13.77 5.94
C LYS A 96 4.84 -13.69 4.55
N ARG A 97 3.79 -14.45 4.25
CA ARG A 97 3.21 -14.53 2.90
C ARG A 97 1.69 -14.66 2.94
N ILE A 98 1.02 -13.85 2.15
CA ILE A 98 -0.42 -13.93 1.89
C ILE A 98 -0.59 -14.13 0.39
N LYS A 99 -1.42 -15.08 0.01
CA LYS A 99 -1.89 -15.28 -1.35
C LYS A 99 -3.16 -14.45 -1.56
N ILE A 100 -3.26 -13.84 -2.72
CA ILE A 100 -4.42 -13.08 -3.18
C ILE A 100 -4.93 -13.78 -4.43
N CYS A 101 -6.18 -14.21 -4.40
CA CYS A 101 -6.89 -14.75 -5.57
C CYS A 101 -7.89 -13.71 -6.06
N TYR A 102 -7.85 -13.36 -7.34
CA TYR A 102 -8.74 -12.39 -7.96
C TYR A 102 -9.90 -13.11 -8.63
N LEU A 103 -11.12 -12.69 -8.34
CA LEU A 103 -12.35 -13.34 -8.79
C LEU A 103 -13.25 -12.34 -9.53
N GLU A 104 -13.76 -12.75 -10.68
CA GLU A 104 -14.79 -12.07 -11.48
C GLU A 104 -15.98 -13.02 -11.62
N ASN A 105 -17.15 -12.62 -11.13
CA ASN A 105 -18.35 -13.47 -11.09
C ASN A 105 -18.07 -14.86 -10.48
N ASP A 106 -17.22 -14.87 -9.45
CA ASP A 106 -16.75 -16.07 -8.72
C ASP A 106 -15.78 -16.97 -9.52
N ASP A 107 -15.44 -16.62 -10.77
CA ASP A 107 -14.38 -17.26 -11.55
C ASP A 107 -13.02 -16.61 -11.30
N LYS A 108 -11.99 -17.44 -11.17
CA LYS A 108 -10.61 -16.97 -10.95
C LYS A 108 -10.03 -16.33 -12.21
N ILE A 109 -9.69 -15.04 -12.11
CA ILE A 109 -9.05 -14.26 -13.18
C ILE A 109 -7.55 -14.02 -12.94
N GLY A 110 -7.04 -14.34 -11.75
CA GLY A 110 -5.62 -14.23 -11.45
C GLY A 110 -5.28 -14.57 -10.01
N GLU A 111 -3.99 -14.70 -9.71
CA GLU A 111 -3.51 -14.81 -8.33
C GLU A 111 -2.09 -14.26 -8.21
N GLU A 112 -1.74 -13.84 -6.99
CA GLU A 112 -0.36 -13.53 -6.64
C GLU A 112 -0.06 -13.82 -5.17
N VAL A 113 1.23 -13.98 -4.84
CA VAL A 113 1.68 -14.17 -3.46
C VAL A 113 2.51 -12.96 -3.03
N ILE A 114 2.01 -12.25 -2.02
CA ILE A 114 2.62 -11.04 -1.49
C ILE A 114 3.36 -11.36 -0.20
N LYS A 115 4.61 -10.91 -0.12
CA LYS A 115 5.42 -10.99 1.09
C LYS A 115 4.99 -9.89 2.06
N GLY A 116 5.09 -10.16 3.36
CA GLY A 116 4.81 -9.16 4.38
C GLY A 116 5.36 -9.55 5.74
N LYS A 117 4.94 -8.83 6.78
CA LYS A 117 5.17 -9.18 8.18
C LYS A 117 4.21 -8.43 9.10
N VAL A 118 3.82 -9.06 10.21
CA VAL A 118 3.18 -8.34 11.31
C VAL A 118 4.21 -7.43 12.00
N LYS A 119 3.79 -6.25 12.44
CA LYS A 119 4.59 -5.35 13.28
C LYS A 119 3.91 -5.12 14.63
N ASN A 120 4.63 -4.46 15.54
CA ASN A 120 4.19 -4.22 16.91
C ASN A 120 2.91 -3.37 17.03
N ASP A 121 2.54 -2.63 15.98
CA ASP A 121 1.28 -1.89 15.88
C ASP A 121 0.08 -2.78 15.48
N GLY A 122 0.29 -4.10 15.36
CA GLY A 122 -0.75 -5.09 15.10
C GLY A 122 -1.23 -5.11 13.66
N TYR A 123 -0.52 -4.49 12.72
CA TYR A 123 -0.85 -4.56 11.29
C TYR A 123 0.08 -5.54 10.55
N PHE A 124 -0.44 -6.18 9.50
CA PHE A 124 0.38 -6.92 8.54
C PHE A 124 0.84 -5.98 7.42
N TYR A 125 2.12 -5.65 7.41
CA TYR A 125 2.72 -4.77 6.40
C TYR A 125 3.06 -5.54 5.14
N LEU A 126 2.49 -5.12 4.01
CA LEU A 126 2.81 -5.68 2.71
C LEU A 126 4.16 -5.15 2.23
N LYS A 127 5.02 -6.08 1.80
CA LYS A 127 6.27 -5.83 1.08
C LYS A 127 6.04 -6.02 -0.42
N ASN A 128 5.03 -5.35 -0.97
CA ASN A 128 4.89 -5.22 -2.41
C ASN A 128 5.94 -4.22 -2.95
N LYS A 129 6.05 -4.06 -4.28
CA LYS A 129 7.05 -3.21 -4.95
C LYS A 129 6.85 -1.73 -4.57
N ASN A 130 7.40 -1.36 -3.41
CA ASN A 130 7.04 -0.16 -2.67
C ASN A 130 7.60 1.14 -3.24
N VAL A 131 8.56 1.04 -4.15
CA VAL A 131 9.31 2.18 -4.67
C VAL A 131 9.29 2.13 -6.19
N LYS A 132 8.92 3.24 -6.81
CA LYS A 132 8.97 3.46 -8.26
C LYS A 132 9.72 4.74 -8.56
N PHE A 133 10.53 4.67 -9.61
CA PHE A 133 11.27 5.80 -10.12
C PHE A 133 10.71 6.17 -11.49
N PHE A 134 10.55 7.47 -11.73
CA PHE A 134 10.25 8.02 -13.04
C PHE A 134 11.41 8.93 -13.43
N GLY A 135 12.03 8.70 -14.60
CA GLY A 135 13.27 9.38 -14.98
C GLY A 135 14.44 9.05 -14.04
N ILE A 136 15.37 10.00 -13.89
CA ILE A 136 16.49 9.87 -12.93
C ILE A 136 16.11 10.64 -11.67
N PRO A 137 15.87 9.95 -10.54
CA PRO A 137 15.42 10.61 -9.31
C PRO A 137 16.31 11.78 -8.91
N TYR A 138 15.67 12.89 -8.59
CA TYR A 138 16.29 14.15 -8.17
C TYR A 138 17.16 14.88 -9.21
N LEU A 139 17.47 14.28 -10.37
CA LEU A 139 18.13 14.95 -11.49
C LEU A 139 17.11 15.40 -12.55
N ALA A 140 16.27 14.48 -13.00
CA ALA A 140 15.21 14.70 -13.97
C ALA A 140 14.13 13.64 -13.76
N GLY A 141 13.52 13.64 -12.57
CA GLY A 141 12.67 12.53 -12.19
C GLY A 141 11.97 12.65 -10.84
N ALA A 142 11.11 11.67 -10.58
CA ALA A 142 10.33 11.55 -9.37
C ALA A 142 10.49 10.18 -8.72
N LEU A 143 10.43 10.18 -7.40
CA LEU A 143 10.36 9.03 -6.52
C LEU A 143 8.92 8.90 -6.03
N HIS A 144 8.34 7.72 -6.24
CA HIS A 144 7.04 7.35 -5.71
C HIS A 144 7.20 6.19 -4.74
N ILE A 145 6.69 6.35 -3.53
CA ILE A 145 6.70 5.31 -2.51
C ILE A 145 5.28 5.08 -2.05
N ASN A 146 4.78 3.85 -2.12
CA ASN A 146 3.57 3.48 -1.38
C ASN A 146 3.91 2.41 -0.37
N LYS A 147 3.32 2.52 0.81
CA LYS A 147 3.33 1.49 1.84
C LYS A 147 1.89 1.10 2.10
N THR A 148 1.65 -0.19 2.18
CA THR A 148 0.32 -0.75 2.44
C THR A 148 0.38 -1.70 3.63
N ARG A 149 -0.70 -1.72 4.40
CA ARG A 149 -0.83 -2.63 5.55
C ARG A 149 -2.28 -3.07 5.70
N LEU A 150 -2.45 -4.28 6.21
CA LEU A 150 -3.73 -4.94 6.42
C LEU A 150 -4.02 -5.10 7.91
N SER A 151 -5.29 -5.01 8.26
CA SER A 151 -5.84 -5.46 9.54
C SER A 151 -7.30 -5.90 9.33
N LYS A 152 -8.01 -6.19 10.41
CA LYS A 152 -9.43 -6.56 10.41
C LYS A 152 -10.22 -5.51 11.20
N ALA A 153 -11.42 -5.19 10.75
CA ALA A 153 -12.38 -4.43 11.54
C ALA A 153 -13.12 -5.35 12.52
N ASP A 154 -13.82 -4.77 13.50
CA ASP A 154 -14.52 -5.53 14.53
C ASP A 154 -15.66 -6.40 13.96
N ASN A 155 -16.28 -5.96 12.86
CA ASN A 155 -17.30 -6.70 12.12
C ASN A 155 -16.72 -7.80 11.21
N GLY A 156 -15.40 -7.91 11.14
CA GLY A 156 -14.68 -8.92 10.35
C GLY A 156 -14.27 -8.49 8.95
N ASP A 157 -14.61 -7.28 8.52
CA ASP A 157 -14.19 -6.68 7.27
C ASP A 157 -12.68 -6.46 7.22
N LEU A 158 -12.14 -6.35 6.01
CA LEU A 158 -10.72 -6.08 5.82
C LEU A 158 -10.45 -4.57 5.91
N VAL A 159 -9.53 -4.19 6.78
CA VAL A 159 -8.99 -2.83 6.84
C VAL A 159 -7.74 -2.77 5.98
N PHE A 160 -7.76 -1.90 4.99
CA PHE A 160 -6.62 -1.62 4.11
C PHE A 160 -6.17 -0.18 4.28
N ASP A 161 -4.95 0.01 4.77
CA ASP A 161 -4.34 1.33 4.88
C ASP A 161 -3.26 1.50 3.81
N LEU A 162 -3.31 2.65 3.12
CA LEU A 162 -2.26 3.08 2.20
C LEU A 162 -1.68 4.42 2.62
N VAL A 163 -0.37 4.54 2.50
CA VAL A 163 0.36 5.82 2.51
C VAL A 163 1.12 5.93 1.19
N HIS A 164 0.93 7.05 0.51
CA HIS A 164 1.69 7.44 -0.66
C HIS A 164 2.60 8.61 -0.34
N HIS A 165 3.81 8.55 -0.85
CA HIS A 165 4.76 9.64 -0.90
C HIS A 165 5.22 9.82 -2.33
N ARG A 166 5.20 11.07 -2.77
CA ARG A 166 5.79 11.49 -4.03
C ARG A 166 6.76 12.62 -3.75
N SER A 167 7.95 12.52 -4.31
CA SER A 167 8.92 13.64 -4.32
C SER A 167 9.62 13.68 -5.67
N GLY A 168 9.82 14.87 -6.22
CA GLY A 168 10.63 15.07 -7.41
C GLY A 168 11.61 16.20 -7.21
N ALA A 169 12.72 16.16 -7.94
CA ALA A 169 13.57 17.33 -8.08
C ALA A 169 14.18 17.38 -9.48
N VAL A 170 14.55 18.59 -9.89
CA VAL A 170 15.37 18.86 -11.07
C VAL A 170 16.74 19.33 -10.58
N LEU A 171 17.78 18.68 -11.08
CA LEU A 171 19.20 19.00 -10.84
C LEU A 171 19.61 19.08 -9.36
N LEU A 172 18.96 18.37 -8.43
CA LEU A 172 19.20 18.40 -6.98
C LEU A 172 18.91 19.73 -6.27
N ILE A 173 18.56 20.80 -6.99
CA ILE A 173 18.42 22.17 -6.46
C ILE A 173 16.97 22.68 -6.51
N MET A 174 16.15 22.18 -7.43
CA MET A 174 14.74 22.54 -7.53
C MET A 174 13.89 21.38 -7.04
N PHE A 175 13.50 21.38 -5.77
CA PHE A 175 12.48 20.46 -5.27
C PHE A 175 11.16 20.79 -5.95
N LEU A 176 10.66 19.91 -6.82
CA LEU A 176 9.43 20.09 -7.59
C LEU A 176 8.14 19.94 -6.74
N GLY A 177 8.26 20.12 -5.42
CA GLY A 177 7.23 19.77 -4.46
C GLY A 177 7.25 18.27 -4.13
N GLY A 178 6.96 17.97 -2.87
CA GLY A 178 6.65 16.63 -2.40
C GLY A 178 5.25 16.59 -1.84
N SER A 179 4.50 15.53 -2.11
CA SER A 179 3.18 15.33 -1.53
C SER A 179 3.10 13.98 -0.83
N ASN A 180 2.48 14.02 0.35
CA ASN A 180 2.17 12.87 1.16
C ASN A 180 0.67 12.79 1.31
N TRP A 181 0.09 11.64 0.99
CA TRP A 181 -1.30 11.39 1.30
C TRP A 181 -1.46 9.97 1.83
N ASN A 182 -2.54 9.78 2.56
CA ASN A 182 -2.85 8.50 3.17
C ASN A 182 -4.37 8.36 3.26
N TYR A 183 -4.86 7.14 3.17
CA TYR A 183 -6.29 6.82 3.33
C TYR A 183 -6.47 5.41 3.86
N ARG A 184 -7.67 5.14 4.37
CA ARG A 184 -8.17 3.82 4.74
C ARG A 184 -9.29 3.45 3.79
N ASN A 185 -9.27 2.20 3.33
CA ASN A 185 -10.40 1.55 2.70
C ASN A 185 -10.84 0.38 3.59
N ILE A 186 -12.15 0.17 3.67
CA ILE A 186 -12.74 -1.02 4.28
C ILE A 186 -13.35 -1.87 3.16
N TYR A 187 -13.01 -3.15 3.13
CA TYR A 187 -13.58 -4.11 2.19
C TYR A 187 -14.47 -5.09 2.92
N GLU A 188 -15.75 -5.10 2.54
CA GLU A 188 -16.77 -5.95 3.14
C GLU A 188 -16.44 -7.43 2.93
N ARG A 189 -16.51 -8.21 4.02
CA ARG A 189 -16.36 -9.66 3.98
C ARG A 189 -17.65 -10.33 3.53
N ILE A 190 -17.53 -11.28 2.61
CA ILE A 190 -18.66 -12.06 2.08
C ILE A 190 -18.68 -13.47 2.71
N ASN A 191 -17.52 -14.06 3.00
CA ASN A 191 -17.36 -15.39 3.61
C ASN A 191 -16.05 -15.47 4.40
#